data_AF-Q5FTD0-F1
#
_entry.id   AF-Q5FTD0-F1
#
_cell.length_a   1.000
_cell.length_b   1.000
_cell.length_c   1.000
_cell.angle_alpha   90.00
_cell.angle_beta   90.00
_cell.angle_gamma   90.00
#
_symmetry.space_group_name_H-M   'P 1'
#
loop_
_entity.id
_entity.type
_entity.pdbx_description
1 polymer ?
#
loop_
_entity_poly.entity_id
_entity_poly.type
_entity_poly.pdbx_seq_one_letter_code
_entity_poly.pdbx_strand_id
1 'polypeptide(L)'
;MSWFYEEHGTRKGPVSADGMKALVTEGIIGHSTLCWTESFGGEWHPAGSCVFWPPQPEGVPPALPASLISNRWLWLSLIGPFFGSMAIGILEGFGLIPEFASNIGTMVVSVGIFYCALIMDRRSLLAAGFRPGTILWILLPPLYFWRRIQIVGHGMLLFFLSVLVFLCEFIPAITNGWHIMPDEGLSSYVSRRYYEL
;
A
#
# COMPACT_ATOMS: atom_id res chain seq x y z
N MET A 1 -18.29 -3.12 -33.85
CA MET A 1 -18.86 -3.64 -32.59
C MET A 1 -18.85 -2.53 -31.56
N SER A 2 -20.00 -2.31 -30.92
CA SER A 2 -20.18 -1.31 -29.88
C SER A 2 -19.97 -1.95 -28.52
N TRP A 3 -19.03 -1.42 -27.75
CA TRP A 3 -18.72 -1.86 -26.40
C TRP A 3 -19.28 -0.90 -25.38
N PHE A 4 -19.69 -1.45 -24.25
CA PHE A 4 -20.11 -0.74 -23.06
C PHE A 4 -19.28 -1.24 -21.89
N TYR A 5 -19.04 -0.36 -20.92
CA TYR A 5 -18.34 -0.71 -19.70
C TYR A 5 -19.05 -0.11 -18.50
N GLU A 6 -18.84 -0.74 -17.34
CA GLU A 6 -19.33 -0.25 -16.07
C GLU A 6 -18.29 0.67 -15.43
N GLU A 7 -18.77 1.82 -14.96
CA GLU A 7 -17.99 2.77 -14.18
C GLU A 7 -18.88 3.35 -13.08
N HIS A 8 -18.55 3.08 -11.82
CA HIS A 8 -19.29 3.56 -10.65
C HIS A 8 -20.79 3.22 -10.69
N GLY A 9 -21.14 1.99 -11.05
CA GLY A 9 -22.50 1.47 -11.18
C GLY A 9 -23.25 1.97 -12.43
N THR A 10 -22.59 2.77 -13.28
CA THR A 10 -23.20 3.35 -14.47
C THR A 10 -22.68 2.68 -15.74
N ARG A 11 -23.59 2.41 -16.68
CA ARG A 11 -23.23 1.97 -18.03
C ARG A 11 -22.69 3.14 -18.85
N LYS A 12 -21.44 3.03 -19.30
CA LYS A 12 -20.78 3.96 -20.23
C LYS A 12 -20.63 3.34 -21.62
N GLY A 13 -20.68 4.17 -22.64
CA GLY A 13 -20.61 3.77 -24.06
C GLY A 13 -21.72 4.38 -24.90
N PRO A 14 -21.81 4.03 -26.20
CA PRO A 14 -20.99 3.03 -26.88
C PRO A 14 -19.57 3.52 -27.19
N VAL A 15 -18.60 2.61 -27.05
CA VAL A 15 -17.18 2.83 -27.38
C VAL A 15 -16.76 1.80 -28.43
N SER A 16 -15.83 2.13 -29.33
CA SER A 16 -15.24 1.16 -30.26
C SER A 16 -14.27 0.22 -29.54
N ALA A 17 -13.92 -0.91 -30.14
CA ALA A 17 -12.92 -1.82 -29.56
C ALA A 17 -11.55 -1.14 -29.37
N ASP A 18 -11.15 -0.25 -30.28
CA ASP A 18 -9.91 0.51 -30.14
C ASP A 18 -10.01 1.61 -29.07
N GLY A 19 -11.20 2.21 -28.89
CA GLY A 19 -11.47 3.09 -27.76
C GLY A 19 -11.39 2.34 -26.42
N MET A 20 -11.90 1.10 -26.36
CA MET A 20 -11.74 0.25 -25.18
C MET A 20 -10.27 -0.03 -24.86
N LYS A 21 -9.43 -0.30 -25.88
CA LYS A 21 -7.97 -0.44 -25.69
C LYS A 21 -7.32 0.83 -25.17
N ALA A 22 -7.75 2.01 -25.63
CA ALA A 22 -7.27 3.28 -25.11
C ALA A 22 -7.62 3.42 -23.62
N LEU A 23 -8.85 3.11 -23.22
CA LEU A 23 -9.27 3.12 -21.81
C LEU A 23 -8.47 2.15 -20.92
N VAL A 24 -8.10 0.97 -21.45
CA VAL A 24 -7.19 0.03 -20.75
C VAL A 24 -5.80 0.65 -20.60
N THR A 25 -5.29 1.30 -21.65
CA THR A 25 -3.95 1.92 -21.67
C THR A 25 -3.87 3.12 -20.74
N GLU A 26 -4.95 3.91 -20.67
CA GLU A 26 -5.11 5.06 -19.77
C GLU A 26 -5.40 4.64 -18.32
N GLY A 27 -5.70 3.35 -18.09
CA GLY A 27 -5.97 2.80 -16.76
C GLY A 27 -7.36 3.17 -16.20
N ILE A 28 -8.28 3.63 -17.05
CA ILE A 28 -9.67 3.93 -16.70
C ILE A 28 -10.43 2.62 -16.42
N ILE A 29 -10.19 1.60 -17.23
CA ILE A 29 -10.77 0.27 -17.04
C ILE A 29 -9.68 -0.76 -16.70
N GLY A 30 -9.93 -1.54 -15.65
CA GLY A 30 -9.04 -2.59 -15.16
C GLY A 30 -9.51 -3.98 -15.59
N HIS A 31 -8.72 -5.00 -15.24
CA HIS A 31 -9.00 -6.40 -15.63
C HIS A 31 -10.37 -6.89 -15.13
N SER A 32 -10.81 -6.43 -13.96
CA SER A 32 -12.09 -6.79 -13.34
C SER A 32 -13.26 -5.88 -13.74
N THR A 33 -13.02 -4.80 -14.50
CA THR A 33 -14.09 -3.88 -14.92
C THR A 33 -15.07 -4.63 -15.81
N LEU A 34 -16.36 -4.55 -15.49
CA LEU A 34 -17.39 -5.23 -16.25
C LEU A 34 -17.59 -4.54 -17.61
N CYS A 35 -17.56 -5.34 -18.67
CA CYS A 35 -17.68 -4.93 -20.05
C CYS A 35 -18.76 -5.77 -20.74
N TRP A 36 -19.48 -5.14 -21.65
CA TRP A 36 -20.58 -5.74 -22.38
C TRP A 36 -20.53 -5.36 -23.85
N THR A 37 -20.92 -6.30 -24.70
CA THR A 37 -21.12 -6.12 -26.13
C THR A 37 -22.32 -6.99 -26.52
N GLU A 38 -22.94 -6.70 -27.66
CA GLU A 38 -24.13 -7.43 -28.13
C GLU A 38 -23.90 -8.95 -28.23
N SER A 39 -22.67 -9.39 -28.50
CA SER A 39 -22.33 -10.82 -28.56
C SER A 39 -22.40 -11.56 -27.22
N PHE A 40 -22.45 -10.85 -26.10
CA PHE A 40 -22.57 -11.43 -24.76
C PHE A 40 -24.02 -11.57 -24.29
N GLY A 41 -25.00 -11.12 -25.08
CA GLY A 41 -26.42 -11.26 -24.72
C GLY A 41 -26.76 -10.52 -23.43
N GLY A 42 -27.20 -11.24 -22.39
CA GLY A 42 -27.61 -10.64 -21.10
C GLY A 42 -26.49 -10.49 -20.07
N GLU A 43 -25.28 -10.98 -20.36
CA GLU A 43 -24.23 -11.13 -19.34
C GLU A 43 -23.09 -10.13 -19.51
N TRP A 44 -22.66 -9.54 -18.39
CA TRP A 44 -21.48 -8.69 -18.31
C TRP A 44 -20.25 -9.54 -18.01
N HIS A 45 -19.16 -9.31 -18.72
CA HIS A 45 -17.91 -10.04 -18.54
C HIS A 45 -16.77 -9.11 -18.11
N PRO A 46 -15.79 -9.59 -17.33
CA PRO A 46 -14.59 -8.81 -17.01
C PRO A 46 -13.85 -8.35 -18.28
N ALA A 47 -13.31 -7.14 -18.28
CA ALA A 47 -12.56 -6.58 -19.39
C ALA A 47 -11.39 -7.49 -19.79
N GLY A 48 -10.75 -8.16 -18.81
CA GLY A 48 -9.66 -9.10 -19.04
C GLY A 48 -10.01 -10.33 -19.88
N SER A 49 -11.30 -10.70 -19.97
CA SER A 49 -11.77 -11.80 -20.83
C SER A 49 -12.28 -11.34 -22.20
N CYS A 50 -12.24 -10.04 -22.49
CA CYS A 50 -12.78 -9.48 -23.72
C CYS A 50 -11.74 -9.43 -24.85
N VAL A 51 -12.20 -9.49 -26.11
CA VAL A 51 -11.34 -9.53 -27.31
C VAL A 51 -10.46 -8.28 -27.47
N PHE A 52 -10.90 -7.13 -26.96
CA PHE A 52 -10.12 -5.90 -27.02
C PHE A 52 -8.96 -5.89 -26.01
N TRP A 53 -8.95 -6.79 -25.01
CA TRP A 53 -7.88 -6.84 -24.03
C TRP A 53 -6.57 -7.22 -24.73
N PRO A 54 -5.45 -6.54 -24.42
CA PRO A 54 -4.17 -6.84 -25.03
C PRO A 54 -3.86 -8.34 -24.89
N PRO A 55 -3.47 -9.01 -25.99
CA PRO A 55 -3.11 -10.41 -25.92
C PRO A 55 -1.97 -10.57 -24.92
N GLN A 56 -2.09 -11.64 -24.13
CA GLN A 56 -1.07 -12.00 -23.19
C GLN A 56 0.25 -12.26 -23.94
N PRO A 57 1.38 -11.64 -23.52
CA PRO A 57 2.66 -11.88 -24.17
C PRO A 57 3.00 -13.38 -24.16
N GLU A 58 3.44 -13.90 -25.30
CA GLU A 58 3.82 -15.31 -25.42
C GLU A 58 4.85 -15.68 -24.35
N GLY A 59 4.62 -16.80 -23.66
CA GLY A 59 5.50 -17.31 -22.60
C GLY A 59 5.32 -16.69 -21.21
N VAL A 60 4.43 -15.70 -21.03
CA VAL A 60 4.13 -15.13 -19.70
C VAL A 60 2.82 -15.75 -19.19
N PRO A 61 2.80 -16.47 -18.04
CA PRO A 61 1.56 -17.00 -17.46
C PRO A 61 0.67 -15.88 -16.87
N PRO A 62 -0.66 -16.08 -16.80
CA PRO A 62 -1.57 -15.03 -16.37
C PRO A 62 -1.39 -14.76 -14.89
N ALA A 63 -1.82 -13.57 -14.44
CA ALA A 63 -1.80 -13.27 -13.02
C ALA A 63 -2.66 -14.29 -12.25
N LEU A 64 -2.19 -14.69 -11.07
CA LEU A 64 -2.94 -15.62 -10.23
C LEU A 64 -4.31 -15.01 -9.86
N PRO A 65 -5.35 -15.84 -9.69
CA PRO A 65 -6.64 -15.38 -9.16
C PRO A 65 -6.44 -14.54 -7.90
N ALA A 66 -7.02 -13.34 -7.87
CA ALA A 66 -6.85 -12.42 -6.76
C ALA A 66 -7.31 -13.00 -5.40
N SER A 67 -8.22 -13.98 -5.42
CA SER A 67 -8.67 -14.74 -4.24
C SER A 67 -7.56 -15.56 -3.58
N LEU A 68 -6.53 -15.96 -4.32
CA LEU A 68 -5.38 -16.72 -3.78
C LEU A 68 -4.33 -15.82 -3.13
N ILE A 69 -4.44 -14.49 -3.29
CA ILE A 69 -3.51 -13.54 -2.71
C ILE A 69 -3.78 -13.39 -1.22
N SER A 70 -2.93 -14.02 -0.41
CA SER A 70 -3.02 -13.97 1.04
C SER A 70 -2.78 -12.56 1.60
N ASN A 71 -3.46 -12.19 2.68
CA ASN A 71 -3.26 -10.94 3.40
C ASN A 71 -2.20 -11.04 4.52
N ARG A 72 -1.39 -12.12 4.54
CA ARG A 72 -0.47 -12.43 5.65
C ARG A 72 0.56 -11.34 5.93
N TRP A 73 1.06 -10.69 4.87
CA TRP A 73 2.08 -9.66 4.99
C TRP A 73 1.50 -8.34 5.49
N LEU A 74 0.27 -8.00 5.12
CA LEU A 74 -0.45 -6.87 5.69
C LEU A 74 -0.80 -7.08 7.17
N TRP A 75 -1.16 -8.30 7.55
CA TRP A 75 -1.33 -8.64 8.95
C TRP A 75 -0.01 -8.50 9.71
N LEU A 76 1.07 -9.08 9.17
CA LEU A 76 2.39 -8.99 9.78
C LEU A 76 2.87 -7.54 9.91
N SER A 77 2.59 -6.66 8.95
CA SER A 77 2.96 -5.25 9.10
C SER A 77 2.21 -4.58 10.25
N LEU A 78 0.92 -4.88 10.43
CA LEU A 78 0.12 -4.26 11.49
C LEU A 78 0.43 -4.82 12.89
N ILE A 79 0.54 -6.15 13.02
CA ILE A 79 0.68 -6.80 14.33
C ILE A 79 2.13 -7.13 14.69
N GLY A 80 3.00 -7.26 13.69
CA GLY A 80 4.40 -7.66 13.88
C GLY A 80 5.20 -6.73 14.79
N PRO A 81 5.08 -5.39 14.66
CA PRO A 81 5.72 -4.45 15.59
C PRO A 81 5.36 -4.70 17.06
N PHE A 82 4.10 -5.05 17.37
CA PHE A 82 3.66 -5.34 18.73
C PHE A 82 4.35 -6.60 19.31
N PHE A 83 4.48 -7.65 18.51
CA PHE A 83 5.21 -8.85 18.95
C PHE A 83 6.73 -8.62 19.04
N GLY A 84 7.28 -7.80 18.14
CA GLY A 84 8.69 -7.40 18.17
C GLY A 84 9.04 -6.58 19.41
N SER A 85 8.20 -5.60 19.76
CA SER A 85 8.37 -4.79 20.97
C SER A 85 8.19 -5.62 22.25
N MET A 86 7.20 -6.51 22.28
CA MET A 86 6.99 -7.43 23.40
C MET A 86 8.23 -8.31 23.65
N ALA A 87 8.86 -8.84 22.60
CA ALA A 87 10.07 -9.63 22.74
C ALA A 87 11.23 -8.83 23.36
N ILE A 88 11.40 -7.57 22.96
CA ILE A 88 12.46 -6.70 23.48
C ILE A 88 12.18 -6.29 24.94
N GLY A 89 10.93 -5.95 25.27
CA GLY A 89 10.52 -5.65 26.64
C GLY A 89 10.71 -6.84 27.58
N ILE A 90 10.52 -8.07 27.10
CA ILE A 90 10.84 -9.29 27.87
C ILE A 90 12.36 -9.36 28.14
N LEU A 91 13.21 -9.14 27.13
CA LEU A 91 14.67 -9.17 27.30
C LEU A 91 15.15 -8.11 28.31
N GLU A 92 14.58 -6.91 28.24
CA GLU A 92 14.84 -5.83 29.20
C GLU A 92 14.36 -6.20 30.61
N GLY A 93 13.15 -6.75 30.75
CA GLY A 93 12.60 -7.18 32.04
C GLY A 93 13.44 -8.27 32.73
N PHE A 94 14.14 -9.09 31.94
CA PHE A 94 15.11 -10.07 32.44
C PHE A 94 16.53 -9.49 32.68
N GLY A 95 16.75 -8.21 32.39
CA GLY A 95 18.05 -7.55 32.55
C GLY A 95 19.11 -8.00 31.54
N LEU A 96 18.69 -8.62 30.42
CA LEU A 96 19.60 -9.12 29.38
C LEU A 96 20.14 -7.98 28.50
N ILE A 97 19.43 -6.86 28.45
CA ILE A 97 19.80 -5.66 27.70
C ILE A 97 19.56 -4.40 28.55
N PRO A 98 20.40 -3.35 28.41
CA PRO A 98 20.15 -2.05 29.03
C PRO A 98 18.92 -1.32 28.44
N GLU A 99 18.29 -0.46 29.22
CA GLU A 99 17.10 0.34 28.82
C GLU A 99 17.35 1.23 27.59
N PHE A 100 18.53 1.86 27.46
CA PHE A 100 18.82 2.66 26.27
C PHE A 100 18.82 1.78 24.99
N ALA A 101 19.31 0.54 25.11
CA ALA A 101 19.39 -0.40 24.01
C ALA A 101 18.02 -1.00 23.68
N SER A 102 17.15 -1.21 24.69
CA SER A 102 15.78 -1.68 24.48
C SER A 102 14.93 -0.64 23.74
N ASN A 103 15.08 0.65 24.06
CA ASN A 103 14.37 1.74 23.39
C ASN A 103 14.75 1.84 21.90
N ILE A 104 16.05 1.90 21.60
CA ILE A 104 16.54 1.95 20.21
C ILE A 104 16.19 0.64 19.48
N GLY A 105 16.40 -0.50 20.14
CA GLY A 105 16.08 -1.81 19.60
C GLY A 105 14.61 -1.94 19.22
N THR A 106 13.71 -1.48 20.09
CA THR A 106 12.25 -1.52 19.85
C THR A 106 11.87 -0.69 18.64
N MET A 107 12.42 0.51 18.51
CA MET A 107 12.19 1.35 17.33
C MET A 107 12.68 0.66 16.05
N VAL A 108 13.93 0.19 16.03
CA VAL A 108 14.56 -0.42 14.84
C VAL A 108 13.83 -1.69 14.42
N VAL A 109 13.50 -2.58 15.37
CA VAL A 109 12.80 -3.83 15.08
C VAL A 109 11.37 -3.57 14.62
N SER A 110 10.65 -2.64 15.25
CA SER A 110 9.28 -2.31 14.87
C SER A 110 9.20 -1.74 13.46
N VAL A 111 10.04 -0.75 13.15
CA VAL A 111 10.13 -0.14 11.81
C VAL A 111 10.60 -1.17 10.78
N GLY A 112 11.61 -1.97 11.13
CA GLY A 112 12.15 -3.02 10.27
C GLY A 112 11.10 -4.06 9.89
N ILE A 113 10.36 -4.60 10.87
CA ILE A 113 9.28 -5.58 10.63
C ILE A 113 8.20 -4.95 9.76
N PHE A 114 7.74 -3.75 10.11
CA PHE A 114 6.66 -3.05 9.43
C PHE A 114 6.96 -2.88 7.93
N TYR A 115 8.09 -2.26 7.59
CA TYR A 115 8.44 -1.98 6.19
C TYR A 115 8.88 -3.24 5.43
N CYS A 116 9.59 -4.18 6.08
CA CYS A 116 9.93 -5.44 5.43
C CYS A 116 8.65 -6.20 5.03
N ALA A 117 7.64 -6.24 5.89
CA ALA A 117 6.37 -6.89 5.58
C ALA A 117 5.67 -6.25 4.36
N LEU A 118 5.65 -4.91 4.24
CA LEU A 118 5.10 -4.23 3.06
C LEU A 118 5.90 -4.49 1.78
N ILE A 119 7.23 -4.55 1.88
CA ILE A 119 8.09 -4.92 0.74
C ILE A 119 7.81 -6.36 0.32
N MET A 120 7.63 -7.28 1.26
CA MET A 120 7.30 -8.68 0.97
C MET A 120 5.90 -8.85 0.38
N ASP A 121 4.91 -8.08 0.84
CA ASP A 121 3.58 -8.02 0.20
C ASP A 121 3.72 -7.60 -1.27
N ARG A 122 4.46 -6.51 -1.54
CA ARG A 122 4.71 -6.04 -2.91
C ARG A 122 5.41 -7.10 -3.77
N ARG A 123 6.42 -7.80 -3.22
CA ARG A 123 7.09 -8.89 -3.93
C ARG A 123 6.14 -10.05 -4.23
N SER A 124 5.22 -10.36 -3.32
CA SER A 124 4.22 -11.40 -3.54
C SER A 124 3.21 -11.03 -4.64
N LEU A 125 2.81 -9.76 -4.71
CA LEU A 125 1.96 -9.26 -5.79
C LEU A 125 2.67 -9.35 -7.15
N LEU A 126 3.94 -8.95 -7.21
CA LEU A 126 4.75 -9.06 -8.43
C LEU A 126 4.94 -10.52 -8.87
N ALA A 127 5.24 -11.42 -7.92
CA ALA A 127 5.39 -12.85 -8.20
C ALA A 127 4.08 -13.49 -8.69
N ALA A 128 2.94 -12.95 -8.26
CA ALA A 128 1.62 -13.36 -8.74
C ALA A 128 1.20 -12.70 -10.08
N GLY A 129 2.07 -11.89 -10.69
CA GLY A 129 1.82 -11.25 -11.99
C GLY A 129 1.13 -9.88 -11.93
N PHE A 130 0.87 -9.33 -10.74
CA PHE A 130 0.28 -8.00 -10.60
C PHE A 130 1.31 -6.88 -10.72
N ARG A 131 0.87 -5.67 -11.09
CA ARG A 131 1.71 -4.47 -11.21
C ARG A 131 1.26 -3.37 -10.23
N PRO A 132 1.74 -3.37 -8.97
CA PRO A 132 1.30 -2.43 -7.94
C PRO A 132 1.74 -0.97 -8.12
N GLY A 133 2.48 -0.64 -9.18
CA GLY A 133 3.01 0.70 -9.43
C GLY A 133 4.29 1.00 -8.65
N THR A 134 4.55 2.28 -8.41
CA THR A 134 5.76 2.81 -7.77
C THR A 134 5.94 2.29 -6.34
N ILE A 135 7.18 2.08 -5.91
CA ILE A 135 7.48 1.66 -4.53
C ILE A 135 7.14 2.73 -3.48
N LEU A 136 7.06 4.00 -3.88
CA LEU A 136 6.79 5.15 -3.01
C LEU A 136 5.45 5.06 -2.27
N TRP A 137 4.49 4.29 -2.76
CA TRP A 137 3.23 4.05 -2.04
C TRP A 137 3.46 3.47 -0.63
N ILE A 138 4.53 2.70 -0.42
CA ILE A 138 4.88 2.10 0.87
C ILE A 138 5.20 3.15 1.94
N LEU A 139 5.67 4.33 1.54
CA LEU A 139 6.00 5.43 2.48
C LEU A 139 4.78 5.98 3.20
N LEU A 140 3.58 5.82 2.60
CA LEU A 140 2.31 6.22 3.20
C LEU A 140 1.42 4.97 3.30
N PRO A 141 1.49 4.23 4.43
CA PRO A 141 0.88 2.91 4.53
C PRO A 141 -0.62 2.87 4.20
N PRO A 142 -1.47 3.82 4.63
CA PRO A 142 -2.87 3.84 4.21
C PRO A 142 -3.06 3.88 2.69
N LEU A 143 -2.23 4.65 1.98
CA LEU A 143 -2.29 4.74 0.51
C LEU A 143 -1.84 3.43 -0.16
N TYR A 144 -0.81 2.77 0.40
CA TYR A 144 -0.40 1.44 -0.09
C TYR A 144 -1.54 0.42 0.01
N PHE A 145 -2.21 0.36 1.16
CA PHE A 145 -3.31 -0.59 1.37
C PHE A 145 -4.49 -0.30 0.43
N TRP A 146 -4.83 0.98 0.24
CA TRP A 146 -5.84 1.38 -0.73
C TRP A 146 -5.47 0.96 -2.15
N ARG A 147 -4.23 1.21 -2.57
CA ARG A 147 -3.73 0.80 -3.90
C ARG A 147 -3.80 -0.71 -4.09
N ARG A 148 -3.48 -1.49 -3.06
CA ARG A 148 -3.60 -2.95 -3.10
C ARG A 148 -5.05 -3.42 -3.26
N ILE A 149 -6.00 -2.78 -2.58
CA ILE A 149 -7.43 -3.10 -2.73
C ILE A 149 -7.90 -2.85 -4.16
N GLN A 150 -7.43 -1.80 -4.83
CA GLN A 150 -7.76 -1.56 -6.24
C GLN A 150 -7.29 -2.67 -7.18
N ILE A 151 -6.23 -3.40 -6.82
CA ILE A 151 -5.63 -4.45 -7.65
C ILE A 151 -6.24 -5.81 -7.33
N VAL A 152 -6.37 -6.12 -6.04
CA VAL A 152 -6.76 -7.44 -5.53
C VAL A 152 -8.27 -7.53 -5.31
N GLY A 153 -8.95 -6.40 -5.10
CA GLY A 153 -10.40 -6.32 -4.90
C GLY A 153 -10.89 -6.67 -3.50
N HIS A 154 -10.01 -7.04 -2.56
CA HIS A 154 -10.37 -7.36 -1.18
C HIS A 154 -9.35 -6.83 -0.17
N GLY A 155 -9.74 -6.80 1.12
CA GLY A 155 -8.89 -6.30 2.21
C GLY A 155 -9.33 -4.99 2.85
N MET A 156 -10.59 -4.56 2.70
CA MET A 156 -11.12 -3.30 3.26
C MET A 156 -10.87 -3.14 4.77
N LEU A 157 -11.03 -4.21 5.56
CA LEU A 157 -10.72 -4.19 6.99
C LEU A 157 -9.28 -3.73 7.27
N LEU A 158 -8.32 -4.27 6.52
CA LEU A 158 -6.90 -3.98 6.71
C LEU A 158 -6.56 -2.54 6.34
N PHE A 159 -7.27 -1.96 5.37
CA PHE A 159 -7.13 -0.54 5.05
C PHE A 159 -7.60 0.35 6.20
N PHE A 160 -8.76 0.08 6.79
CA PHE A 160 -9.21 0.87 7.95
C PHE A 160 -8.30 0.68 9.17
N LEU A 161 -7.79 -0.53 9.40
CA LEU A 161 -6.82 -0.77 10.46
C LEU A 161 -5.51 -0.02 10.21
N SER A 162 -5.02 0.06 8.97
CA SER A 162 -3.81 0.82 8.67
C SER A 162 -3.99 2.32 8.83
N VAL A 163 -5.18 2.86 8.48
CA VAL A 163 -5.55 4.24 8.80
C VAL A 163 -5.52 4.46 10.32
N LEU A 164 -6.16 3.57 11.09
CA LEU A 164 -6.20 3.68 12.55
C LEU A 164 -4.79 3.68 13.16
N VAL A 165 -3.95 2.71 12.79
CA VAL A 165 -2.55 2.64 13.27
C VAL A 165 -1.77 3.88 12.86
N PHE A 166 -1.95 4.37 11.63
CA PHE A 166 -1.27 5.58 11.17
C PHE A 166 -1.68 6.82 11.98
N LEU A 167 -2.97 6.96 12.29
CA LEU A 167 -3.46 8.08 13.11
C LEU A 167 -3.05 7.99 14.57
N CYS A 168 -3.04 6.79 15.16
CA CYS A 168 -2.73 6.57 16.58
C CYS A 168 -1.24 6.58 16.89
N GLU A 169 -0.40 6.05 15.99
CA GLU A 169 1.03 5.87 16.25
C GLU A 169 1.87 6.90 15.50
N PHE A 170 1.61 7.07 14.20
CA PHE A 170 2.50 7.81 13.32
C PHE A 170 2.34 9.33 13.48
N ILE A 171 1.10 9.82 13.62
CA ILE A 171 0.84 11.25 13.81
C ILE A 171 1.42 11.76 15.14
N PRO A 172 1.16 11.13 16.30
CA PRO A 172 1.73 11.57 17.56
C PRO A 172 3.26 11.53 17.58
N ALA A 173 3.87 10.53 16.94
CA ALA A 173 5.32 10.45 16.81
C ALA A 173 5.91 11.67 16.08
N ILE A 174 5.26 12.15 15.01
CA ILE A 174 5.69 13.35 14.27
C ILE A 174 5.51 14.62 15.10
N THR A 175 4.35 14.78 15.77
CA THR A 175 4.07 15.99 16.56
C THR A 175 4.96 16.07 17.80
N ASN A 176 5.18 14.96 18.48
CA ASN A 176 6.05 14.93 19.67
C ASN A 176 7.53 15.10 19.29
N GLY A 177 7.95 14.61 18.12
CA GLY A 177 9.28 14.88 17.59
C GLY A 177 9.56 16.36 17.33
N TRP A 178 8.54 17.14 16.96
CA TRP A 178 8.65 18.58 16.76
C TRP A 178 8.93 19.36 18.05
N HIS A 179 8.39 18.91 19.18
CA HIS A 179 8.62 19.55 20.49
C HIS A 179 9.98 19.26 21.11
N ILE A 180 10.77 18.35 20.52
CA ILE A 180 12.14 18.03 20.96
C ILE A 180 13.17 18.96 20.28
N MET A 181 12.79 19.68 19.22
CA MET A 181 13.65 20.74 18.68
C MET A 181 13.70 21.88 19.70
N PRO A 182 14.88 22.22 20.26
CA PRO A 182 14.96 23.32 21.20
C PRO A 182 14.49 24.61 20.52
N ASP A 183 13.61 25.36 21.18
CA ASP A 183 13.19 26.72 20.81
C ASP A 183 14.36 27.73 20.78
N GLU A 184 15.60 27.28 20.92
CA GLU A 184 16.80 28.04 20.63
C GLU A 184 16.94 28.24 19.12
N GLY A 185 16.08 29.11 18.58
CA GLY A 185 16.27 29.66 17.25
C GLY A 185 17.65 30.30 17.10
N LEU A 186 18.15 30.34 15.87
CA LEU A 186 19.40 30.97 15.41
C LEU A 186 19.74 32.34 16.04
N SER A 187 18.77 33.02 16.65
CA SER A 187 18.93 34.24 17.45
C SER A 187 19.86 34.06 18.66
N SER A 188 19.81 32.92 19.38
CA SER A 188 20.67 32.70 20.57
C SER A 188 22.15 32.62 20.18
N TYR A 189 22.46 31.99 19.03
CA TYR A 189 23.81 31.92 18.47
C TYR A 189 24.37 33.27 18.03
N VAL A 190 23.52 34.17 17.49
CA VAL A 190 23.96 35.51 17.06
C VAL A 190 24.18 36.43 18.25
N SER A 191 23.36 36.34 19.29
CA SER A 191 23.50 37.19 20.49
C SER A 191 24.74 36.84 21.32
N ARG A 192 25.11 35.56 21.42
CA ARG A 192 26.28 35.13 22.20
C ARG A 192 27.60 35.65 21.62
N ARG A 193 27.67 35.86 20.30
CA ARG A 193 28.85 36.40 19.61
C ARG A 193 29.04 37.91 19.80
N TYR A 194 28.01 38.64 20.21
CA TYR A 194 28.10 40.10 20.44
C TYR A 194 28.66 40.48 21.81
N TYR A 195 28.65 39.55 22.78
CA TYR A 195 29.19 39.79 24.13
C TYR A 195 30.64 39.31 24.30
N GLU A 196 31.22 38.68 23.28
CA GLU A 196 32.61 38.17 23.29
C GLU A 196 33.59 39.01 22.43
N LEU A 197 33.19 40.21 21.98
CA LEU A 197 34.02 41.21 21.29
C LEU A 197 34.07 42.50 22.10
#